data_AF-A0A5M4B9A6-F1
#
_entry.id   AF-A0A5M4B9A6-F1
#
_cell.length_a   1.000
_cell.length_b   1.000
_cell.length_c   1.000
_cell.angle_alpha   90.00
_cell.angle_beta   90.00
_cell.angle_gamma   90.00
#
_symmetry.space_group_name_H-M   'P 1'
#
loop_
_entity.id
_entity.type
_entity.pdbx_description
1 polymer ?
#
loop_
_entity_poly.entity_id
_entity_poly.type
_entity_poly.pdbx_seq_one_letter_code
_entity_poly.pdbx_strand_id
1 'polypeptide(L)'
;MEKKDEITYTEAFFRKNRHIKCRLIAKLTHFCYLNIWRDLEYEFLNLNFSSYEEAEEYADDVSFFVGKELSVSHILSSADEISNRIIDYTQRANEIKKEIVANFDVPEFTVEDFHFLLTFEPSLYRFLRVWGMNIVQIYEAVAQYTLGNLSKQECEDKIKELRQNEMREMPKQSLKNAIGLLTQLFWMVYERYLRKREMAKEMDWD
;
A
#
# COMPACT_ATOMS: atom_id res chain seq x y z
N MET A 1 -19.47 25.75 8.03
CA MET A 1 -19.11 24.33 7.86
C MET A 1 -19.64 23.60 9.07
N GLU A 2 -20.56 22.67 8.88
CA GLU A 2 -20.94 21.74 9.96
C GLU A 2 -19.68 20.96 10.36
N LYS A 3 -19.37 20.91 11.66
CA LYS A 3 -18.30 20.05 12.18
C LYS A 3 -18.78 18.62 11.95
N LYS A 4 -18.19 17.94 10.97
CA LYS A 4 -18.37 16.51 10.75
C LYS A 4 -17.93 15.82 12.04
N ASP A 5 -18.81 15.03 12.66
CA ASP A 5 -18.47 14.32 13.90
C ASP A 5 -17.20 13.49 13.68
N GLU A 6 -16.17 13.72 14.48
CA GLU A 6 -14.90 13.02 14.35
C GLU A 6 -15.09 11.52 14.61
N ILE A 7 -14.86 10.70 13.60
CA ILE A 7 -14.96 9.25 13.72
C ILE A 7 -13.78 8.74 14.56
N THR A 8 -14.09 8.03 15.64
CA THR A 8 -13.09 7.27 16.41
C THR A 8 -13.15 5.80 16.00
N TYR A 9 -12.09 5.32 15.34
CA TYR A 9 -12.00 3.94 14.91
C TYR A 9 -11.75 3.02 16.10
N THR A 10 -12.52 1.93 16.15
CA THR A 10 -12.35 0.84 17.12
C THR A 10 -12.50 -0.49 16.40
N GLU A 11 -11.98 -1.56 16.99
CA GLU A 11 -12.23 -2.93 16.51
C GLU A 11 -13.73 -3.24 16.42
N ALA A 12 -14.53 -2.75 17.38
CA ALA A 12 -15.98 -2.90 17.35
C ALA A 12 -16.62 -2.18 16.14
N PHE A 13 -16.16 -0.98 15.82
CA PHE A 13 -16.60 -0.23 14.64
C PHE A 13 -16.27 -1.00 13.35
N PHE A 14 -15.03 -1.48 13.19
CA PHE A 14 -14.64 -2.22 11.98
C PHE A 14 -15.32 -3.59 11.84
N ARG A 15 -15.68 -4.26 12.94
CA ARG A 15 -16.48 -5.49 12.87
C ARG A 15 -17.86 -5.22 12.27
N LYS A 16 -18.48 -4.09 12.61
CA LYS A 16 -19.78 -3.67 12.05
C LYS A 16 -19.64 -3.09 10.64
N ASN A 17 -18.54 -2.42 10.36
CA ASN A 17 -18.27 -1.72 9.11
C ASN A 17 -17.08 -2.32 8.36
N ARG A 18 -17.13 -3.63 8.08
CA ARG A 18 -16.02 -4.36 7.48
C ARG A 18 -15.57 -3.78 6.14
N HIS A 19 -16.49 -3.22 5.34
CA HIS A 19 -16.18 -2.57 4.08
C HIS A 19 -15.31 -1.31 4.27
N ILE A 20 -15.53 -0.53 5.32
CA ILE A 20 -14.70 0.65 5.66
C ILE A 20 -13.28 0.18 5.99
N LYS A 21 -13.14 -0.84 6.85
CA LYS A 21 -11.82 -1.42 7.15
C LYS A 21 -11.10 -1.87 5.88
N CYS A 22 -11.78 -2.64 5.03
CA CYS A 22 -11.19 -3.16 3.80
C CYS A 22 -10.76 -2.03 2.86
N ARG A 23 -11.60 -1.01 2.65
CA ARG A 23 -11.24 0.14 1.79
C ARG A 23 -10.10 0.96 2.37
N LEU A 24 -10.09 1.21 3.68
CA LEU A 24 -9.01 1.95 4.33
C LEU A 24 -7.67 1.22 4.19
N ILE A 25 -7.64 -0.07 4.51
CA ILE A 25 -6.42 -0.88 4.37
C ILE A 25 -6.00 -0.97 2.90
N ALA A 26 -6.94 -1.09 1.96
CA ALA A 26 -6.62 -1.06 0.52
C ALA A 26 -5.93 0.26 0.14
N LYS A 27 -6.48 1.41 0.55
CA LYS A 27 -5.91 2.72 0.23
C LYS A 27 -4.54 2.94 0.88
N LEU A 28 -4.39 2.59 2.16
CA LEU A 28 -3.08 2.62 2.84
C LEU A 28 -2.05 1.71 2.15
N THR A 29 -2.46 0.51 1.74
CA THR A 29 -1.59 -0.43 1.02
C THR A 29 -1.20 0.12 -0.35
N HIS A 30 -2.14 0.72 -1.08
CA HIS A 30 -1.88 1.31 -2.38
C HIS A 30 -0.94 2.52 -2.27
N PHE A 31 -1.16 3.38 -1.28
CA PHE A 31 -0.25 4.48 -0.95
C PHE A 31 1.18 3.96 -0.70
N CYS A 32 1.34 2.96 0.16
CA CYS A 32 2.65 2.36 0.42
C CYS A 32 3.25 1.72 -0.84
N TYR A 33 2.46 0.97 -1.62
CA TYR A 33 2.91 0.33 -2.85
C TYR A 33 3.51 1.34 -3.83
N LEU A 34 2.82 2.46 -4.08
CA LEU A 34 3.31 3.49 -5.00
C LEU A 34 4.61 4.14 -4.50
N ASN A 35 4.72 4.40 -3.19
CA ASN A 35 5.97 4.93 -2.63
C ASN A 35 7.12 3.91 -2.73
N ILE A 36 6.87 2.62 -2.47
CA ILE A 36 7.88 1.55 -2.64
C ILE A 36 8.41 1.51 -4.07
N TRP A 37 7.53 1.62 -5.07
CA TRP A 37 7.92 1.60 -6.47
C TRP A 37 8.61 2.90 -6.89
N ARG A 38 8.14 4.06 -6.43
CA ARG A 38 8.84 5.34 -6.62
C ARG A 38 10.28 5.27 -6.09
N ASP A 39 10.47 4.73 -4.89
CA ASP A 39 11.79 4.64 -4.28
C ASP A 39 12.71 3.69 -5.06
N LEU A 40 12.15 2.61 -5.64
CA LEU A 40 12.89 1.74 -6.55
C LEU A 40 13.28 2.45 -7.86
N GLU A 41 12.42 3.30 -8.43
CA GLU A 41 12.78 4.11 -9.61
C GLU A 41 13.91 5.10 -9.30
N TYR A 42 13.95 5.67 -8.10
CA TYR A 42 15.09 6.48 -7.67
C TYR A 42 16.38 5.66 -7.58
N GLU A 43 16.31 4.39 -7.16
CA GLU A 43 17.48 3.49 -7.21
C GLU A 43 17.96 3.32 -8.67
N PHE A 44 17.04 3.05 -9.61
CA PHE A 44 17.38 2.89 -11.04
C PHE A 44 18.02 4.12 -11.66
N LEU A 45 17.57 5.32 -11.30
CA LEU A 45 18.16 6.58 -11.78
C LEU A 45 19.65 6.72 -11.44
N ASN A 46 20.10 6.05 -10.37
CA ASN A 46 21.48 6.11 -9.88
C ASN A 46 22.35 4.93 -10.35
N LEU A 47 21.80 4.01 -11.14
CA LEU A 47 22.55 2.87 -11.67
C LEU A 47 23.36 3.27 -12.90
N ASN A 48 24.58 2.75 -12.97
CA ASN A 48 25.45 2.86 -14.15
C ASN A 48 25.98 1.46 -14.45
N PHE A 49 25.45 0.84 -15.51
CA PHE A 49 25.91 -0.47 -15.97
C PHE A 49 27.05 -0.31 -16.97
N SER A 50 28.05 -1.18 -16.88
CA SER A 50 29.20 -1.20 -17.77
C SER A 50 28.94 -1.99 -19.06
N SER A 51 27.93 -2.88 -19.07
CA SER A 51 27.46 -3.60 -20.24
C SER A 51 25.96 -3.93 -20.18
N TYR A 52 25.41 -4.44 -21.28
CA TYR A 52 24.02 -4.90 -21.32
C TYR A 52 23.83 -6.19 -20.50
N GLU A 53 24.80 -7.11 -20.54
CA GLU A 53 24.77 -8.35 -19.77
C GLU A 53 24.72 -8.09 -18.26
N GLU A 54 25.46 -7.09 -17.77
CA GLU A 54 25.40 -6.67 -16.36
C GLU A 54 24.01 -6.14 -15.99
N ALA A 55 23.38 -5.39 -16.90
CA ALA A 55 22.02 -4.90 -16.71
C ALA A 55 20.98 -6.03 -16.77
N GLU A 56 21.21 -7.06 -17.57
CA GLU A 56 20.36 -8.25 -17.69
C GLU A 56 20.43 -9.11 -16.43
N GLU A 57 21.64 -9.40 -15.93
CA GLU A 57 21.83 -10.10 -14.65
C GLU A 57 21.17 -9.34 -13.49
N TYR A 58 21.35 -8.01 -13.45
CA TYR A 58 20.69 -7.17 -12.47
C TYR A 58 19.16 -7.18 -12.62
N ALA A 59 18.65 -7.16 -13.86
CA ALA A 59 17.21 -7.23 -14.12
C ALA A 59 16.61 -8.55 -13.64
N ASP A 60 17.30 -9.66 -13.84
CA ASP A 60 16.89 -10.98 -13.36
C ASP A 60 16.90 -11.04 -11.83
N ASP A 61 17.96 -10.55 -11.20
CA ASP A 61 18.07 -10.48 -9.74
C ASP A 61 16.95 -9.63 -9.14
N VAL A 62 16.76 -8.41 -9.64
CA VAL A 62 15.69 -7.53 -9.17
C VAL A 62 14.34 -8.18 -9.46
N SER A 63 14.09 -8.73 -10.65
CA SER A 63 12.86 -9.45 -10.97
C SER A 63 12.57 -10.58 -9.99
N PHE A 64 13.59 -11.34 -9.61
CA PHE A 64 13.50 -12.39 -8.61
C PHE A 64 13.11 -11.83 -7.23
N PHE A 65 13.73 -10.73 -6.80
CA PHE A 65 13.49 -10.09 -5.51
C PHE A 65 12.14 -9.38 -5.42
N VAL A 66 11.73 -8.69 -6.50
CA VAL A 66 10.45 -7.97 -6.58
C VAL A 66 9.31 -8.87 -7.02
N GLY A 67 9.61 -10.13 -7.38
CA GLY A 67 8.63 -11.16 -7.75
C GLY A 67 7.73 -10.77 -8.92
N LYS A 68 8.21 -9.86 -9.77
CA LYS A 68 7.58 -9.37 -10.99
C LYS A 68 8.69 -9.20 -12.02
N GLU A 69 8.44 -9.62 -13.26
CA GLU A 69 9.39 -9.43 -14.34
C GLU A 69 9.59 -7.92 -14.60
N LEU A 70 10.84 -7.50 -14.49
CA LEU A 70 11.32 -6.20 -14.92
C LEU A 70 12.20 -6.43 -16.13
N SER A 71 11.75 -5.93 -17.27
CA SER A 71 12.55 -5.98 -18.49
C SER A 71 13.81 -5.14 -18.32
N VAL A 72 14.90 -5.55 -18.97
CA VAL A 72 16.13 -4.75 -19.04
C VAL A 72 15.85 -3.34 -19.55
N SER A 73 14.89 -3.19 -20.48
CA SER A 73 14.45 -1.88 -20.98
C SER A 73 13.77 -0.98 -19.93
N HIS A 74 13.16 -1.55 -18.90
CA HIS A 74 12.60 -0.78 -17.79
C HIS A 74 13.72 -0.18 -16.92
N ILE A 75 14.77 -0.95 -16.67
CA ILE A 75 15.91 -0.56 -15.84
C ILE A 75 16.86 0.38 -16.61
N LEU A 76 17.10 0.10 -17.89
CA LEU A 76 17.88 0.95 -18.81
C LEU A 76 17.06 2.07 -19.46
N SER A 77 15.88 2.37 -18.92
CA SER A 77 15.08 3.51 -19.36
C SER A 77 15.91 4.80 -19.23
N SER A 78 15.63 5.77 -20.09
CA SER A 78 16.26 7.09 -20.00
C SER A 78 15.93 7.78 -18.67
N ALA A 79 16.80 8.70 -18.25
CA ALA A 79 16.58 9.49 -17.04
C ALA A 79 15.22 10.24 -17.06
N ASP A 80 14.78 10.68 -18.23
CA ASP A 80 13.47 11.34 -18.42
C ASP A 80 12.30 10.36 -18.22
N GLU A 81 12.39 9.14 -18.77
CA GLU A 81 11.38 8.09 -18.58
C GLU A 81 11.25 7.67 -17.11
N ILE A 82 12.38 7.45 -16.43
CA ILE A 82 12.41 7.13 -15.00
C ILE A 82 11.82 8.30 -14.19
N SER A 83 12.22 9.54 -14.50
CA SER A 83 11.70 10.74 -13.83
C SER A 83 10.19 10.89 -14.01
N ASN A 84 9.65 10.60 -15.19
CA ASN A 84 8.21 10.62 -15.44
C ASN A 84 7.47 9.58 -14.59
N ARG A 85 8.00 8.35 -14.47
CA ARG A 85 7.41 7.32 -13.58
C ARG A 85 7.42 7.75 -12.12
N ILE A 86 8.51 8.36 -11.64
CA ILE A 86 8.62 8.92 -10.29
C ILE A 86 7.54 9.99 -10.06
N ILE A 87 7.34 10.89 -11.03
CA ILE A 87 6.30 11.92 -10.97
C ILE A 87 4.92 11.28 -10.90
N ASP A 88 4.63 10.32 -11.77
CA ASP A 88 3.33 9.63 -11.81
C ASP A 88 3.03 8.90 -10.50
N TYR A 89 3.98 8.14 -9.95
CA TYR A 89 3.82 7.48 -8.66
C TYR A 89 3.60 8.49 -7.53
N THR A 90 4.33 9.61 -7.54
CA THR A 90 4.19 10.67 -6.53
C THR A 90 2.82 11.33 -6.59
N GLN A 91 2.34 11.67 -7.79
CA GLN A 91 1.03 12.29 -7.98
C GLN A 91 -0.10 11.36 -7.52
N ARG A 92 -0.08 10.09 -7.96
CA ARG A 92 -1.09 9.10 -7.57
C ARG A 92 -1.07 8.80 -6.08
N ALA A 93 0.11 8.73 -5.45
CA ALA A 93 0.22 8.57 -4.01
C ALA A 93 -0.39 9.76 -3.26
N ASN A 94 -0.17 10.99 -3.74
CA ASN A 94 -0.78 12.19 -3.16
C ASN A 94 -2.31 12.22 -3.33
N GLU A 95 -2.84 11.78 -4.46
CA GLU A 95 -4.29 11.63 -4.67
C GLU A 95 -4.90 10.65 -3.67
N ILE A 96 -4.30 9.47 -3.53
CA ILE A 96 -4.74 8.46 -2.56
C ILE A 96 -4.66 9.00 -1.13
N LYS A 97 -3.59 9.71 -0.78
CA LYS A 97 -3.44 10.33 0.54
C LYS A 97 -4.60 11.31 0.81
N LYS A 98 -4.93 12.19 -0.15
CA LYS A 98 -6.07 13.11 -0.05
C LYS A 98 -7.40 12.37 0.08
N GLU A 99 -7.60 11.29 -0.68
CA GLU A 99 -8.79 10.46 -0.57
C GLU A 99 -8.90 9.78 0.81
N ILE A 100 -7.79 9.34 1.39
CA ILE A 100 -7.78 8.76 2.74
C ILE A 100 -8.26 9.81 3.75
N VAL A 101 -7.69 11.00 3.70
CA VAL A 101 -8.05 12.11 4.60
C VAL A 101 -9.52 12.48 4.45
N ALA A 102 -10.02 12.64 3.22
CA ALA A 102 -11.39 13.09 2.97
C ALA A 102 -12.46 12.03 3.32
N ASN A 103 -12.18 10.75 3.04
CA ASN A 103 -13.18 9.69 3.12
C ASN A 103 -13.12 8.88 4.41
N PHE A 104 -12.00 8.91 5.13
CA PHE A 104 -11.78 8.09 6.34
C PHE A 104 -11.44 8.93 7.57
N ASP A 105 -11.44 10.27 7.47
CA ASP A 105 -11.17 11.16 8.61
C ASP A 105 -9.85 10.79 9.34
N VAL A 106 -8.86 10.32 8.58
CA VAL A 106 -7.52 9.99 9.03
C VAL A 106 -6.60 11.16 8.68
N PRO A 107 -5.89 11.79 9.63
CA PRO A 107 -5.00 12.91 9.32
C PRO A 107 -3.87 12.54 8.36
N GLU A 108 -3.40 13.50 7.58
CA GLU A 108 -2.35 13.30 6.57
C GLU A 108 -1.08 12.70 7.17
N PHE A 109 -0.62 13.23 8.31
CA PHE A 109 0.57 12.70 9.00
C PHE A 109 0.41 11.24 9.44
N THR A 110 -0.83 10.77 9.70
CA THR A 110 -1.09 9.37 10.09
C THR A 110 -0.89 8.45 8.88
N VAL A 111 -1.21 8.92 7.68
CA VAL A 111 -0.95 8.19 6.43
C VAL A 111 0.56 8.07 6.17
N GLU A 112 1.29 9.16 6.38
CA GLU A 112 2.75 9.20 6.21
C GLU A 112 3.49 8.37 7.26
N ASP A 113 3.11 8.47 8.54
CA ASP A 113 3.65 7.65 9.63
C ASP A 113 3.42 6.14 9.36
N PHE A 114 2.30 5.77 8.74
CA PHE A 114 2.01 4.39 8.35
C PHE A 114 3.02 3.88 7.32
N HIS A 115 3.30 4.65 6.27
CA HIS A 115 4.31 4.28 5.29
C HIS A 115 5.71 4.25 5.90
N PHE A 116 6.06 5.25 6.72
CA PHE A 116 7.34 5.29 7.42
C PHE A 116 7.56 4.06 8.29
N LEU A 117 6.60 3.66 9.13
CA LEU A 117 6.78 2.44 9.94
C LEU A 117 6.86 1.17 9.09
N LEU A 118 6.15 1.14 7.96
CA LEU A 118 6.19 0.00 7.05
C LEU A 118 7.59 -0.23 6.46
N THR A 119 8.39 0.82 6.23
CA THR A 119 9.77 0.66 5.73
C THR A 119 10.70 -0.03 6.73
N PHE A 120 10.34 -0.04 8.02
CA PHE A 120 11.06 -0.76 9.08
C PHE A 120 10.51 -2.17 9.35
N GLU A 121 9.56 -2.64 8.55
CA GLU A 121 9.05 -4.01 8.59
C GLU A 121 9.49 -4.78 7.33
N PRO A 122 10.72 -5.33 7.28
CA PRO A 122 11.32 -5.83 6.05
C PRO A 122 10.50 -6.94 5.38
N SER A 123 9.84 -7.78 6.18
CA SER A 123 9.00 -8.86 5.67
C SER A 123 7.76 -8.33 4.94
N LEU A 124 7.09 -7.33 5.52
CA LEU A 124 5.92 -6.70 4.93
C LEU A 124 6.32 -5.82 3.74
N TYR A 125 7.39 -5.04 3.84
CA TYR A 125 7.91 -4.20 2.77
C TYR A 125 8.20 -5.02 1.51
N ARG A 126 8.97 -6.12 1.63
CA ARG A 126 9.25 -7.03 0.51
C ARG A 126 7.98 -7.66 -0.04
N PHE A 127 7.07 -8.08 0.83
CA PHE A 127 5.80 -8.67 0.40
C PHE A 127 4.95 -7.68 -0.40
N LEU A 128 4.82 -6.43 0.05
CA LEU A 128 4.07 -5.39 -0.65
C LEU A 128 4.73 -4.98 -1.97
N ARG A 129 6.06 -4.97 -2.06
CA ARG A 129 6.77 -4.70 -3.32
C ARG A 129 6.27 -5.64 -4.44
N VAL A 130 6.08 -6.91 -4.11
CA VAL A 130 5.64 -7.96 -5.05
C VAL A 130 4.11 -7.97 -5.21
N TRP A 131 3.39 -7.94 -4.10
CA TRP A 131 1.97 -8.32 -4.04
C TRP A 131 1.02 -7.18 -3.66
N GLY A 132 1.54 -5.96 -3.48
CA GLY A 132 0.76 -4.84 -2.92
C GLY A 132 -0.50 -4.56 -3.71
N MET A 133 -0.43 -4.49 -5.04
CA MET A 133 -1.63 -4.26 -5.87
C MET A 133 -2.63 -5.41 -5.83
N ASN A 134 -2.17 -6.66 -5.80
CA ASN A 134 -3.06 -7.81 -5.64
C ASN A 134 -3.78 -7.74 -4.28
N ILE A 135 -3.11 -7.32 -3.22
CA ILE A 135 -3.73 -7.11 -1.89
C ILE A 135 -4.78 -6.00 -1.96
N VAL A 136 -4.46 -4.87 -2.61
CA VAL A 136 -5.41 -3.76 -2.83
C VAL A 136 -6.68 -4.29 -3.49
N GLN A 137 -6.54 -5.00 -4.61
CA GLN A 137 -7.65 -5.55 -5.37
C GLN A 137 -8.43 -6.62 -4.59
N ILE A 138 -7.75 -7.47 -3.79
CA ILE A 138 -8.40 -8.43 -2.89
C ILE A 138 -9.27 -7.68 -1.87
N TYR A 139 -8.75 -6.62 -1.24
CA TYR A 139 -9.51 -5.85 -0.27
C TYR A 139 -10.68 -5.09 -0.90
N GLU A 140 -10.50 -4.55 -2.10
CA GLU A 140 -11.58 -3.91 -2.85
C GLU A 140 -12.68 -4.92 -3.19
N ALA A 141 -12.33 -6.12 -3.66
CA ALA A 141 -13.31 -7.19 -3.92
C ALA A 141 -14.08 -7.57 -2.64
N VAL A 142 -13.39 -7.75 -1.51
CA VAL A 142 -14.03 -8.04 -0.21
C VAL A 142 -14.92 -6.88 0.24
N ALA A 143 -14.53 -5.63 0.00
CA ALA A 143 -15.35 -4.47 0.32
C ALA A 143 -16.63 -4.43 -0.52
N GLN A 144 -16.54 -4.70 -1.82
CA GLN A 144 -17.71 -4.76 -2.72
C GLN A 144 -18.66 -5.91 -2.34
N TYR A 145 -18.12 -7.07 -1.98
CA TYR A 145 -18.92 -8.17 -1.42
C TYR A 145 -19.64 -7.75 -0.14
N THR A 146 -18.92 -7.12 0.80
CA THR A 146 -19.50 -6.67 2.08
C THR A 146 -20.60 -5.61 1.88
N LEU A 147 -20.54 -4.85 0.80
CA LEU A 147 -21.56 -3.86 0.42
C LEU A 147 -22.74 -4.47 -0.34
N GLY A 148 -22.70 -5.77 -0.68
CA GLY A 148 -23.73 -6.44 -1.48
C GLY A 148 -23.63 -6.21 -2.98
N ASN A 149 -22.56 -5.57 -3.47
CA ASN A 149 -22.34 -5.28 -4.89
C ASN A 149 -21.76 -6.47 -5.67
N LEU A 150 -21.22 -7.46 -4.96
CA LEU A 150 -20.76 -8.73 -5.52
C LEU A 150 -21.36 -9.87 -4.71
N SER A 151 -21.68 -10.98 -5.37
CA SER A 151 -21.97 -12.24 -4.70
C SER A 151 -20.72 -12.81 -4.04
N LYS A 152 -20.92 -13.75 -3.12
CA LYS A 152 -19.81 -14.47 -2.47
C LYS A 152 -18.96 -15.22 -3.49
N GLN A 153 -19.59 -15.89 -4.46
CA GLN A 153 -18.90 -16.67 -5.48
C GLN A 153 -18.03 -15.77 -6.35
N GLU A 154 -18.57 -14.66 -6.86
CA GLU A 154 -17.80 -13.69 -7.67
C GLU A 154 -16.60 -13.12 -6.89
N CYS A 155 -16.78 -12.86 -5.59
CA CYS A 155 -15.68 -12.41 -4.74
C CYS A 155 -14.60 -13.48 -4.59
N GLU A 156 -14.97 -14.74 -4.38
CA GLU A 156 -14.04 -15.86 -4.22
C GLU A 156 -13.26 -16.14 -5.51
N ASP A 157 -13.93 -16.07 -6.66
CA ASP A 157 -13.33 -16.26 -7.97
C ASP A 157 -12.31 -15.16 -8.28
N LYS A 158 -12.65 -13.89 -8.04
CA LYS A 158 -11.71 -12.76 -8.18
C LYS A 158 -10.50 -12.92 -7.26
N ILE A 159 -10.70 -13.29 -6.00
CA ILE A 159 -9.58 -13.49 -5.06
C ILE A 159 -8.69 -14.64 -5.50
N LYS A 160 -9.26 -15.70 -6.08
CA LYS A 160 -8.49 -16.85 -6.60
C LYS A 160 -7.61 -16.43 -7.77
N GLU A 161 -8.14 -15.66 -8.72
CA GLU A 161 -7.39 -15.09 -9.84
C GLU A 161 -6.25 -14.19 -9.34
N LEU A 162 -6.55 -13.26 -8.42
CA LEU A 162 -5.58 -12.31 -7.88
C LEU A 162 -4.46 -12.94 -7.04
N ARG A 163 -4.61 -14.20 -6.62
CA ARG A 163 -3.55 -14.95 -5.94
C ARG A 163 -2.55 -15.57 -6.91
N GLN A 164 -2.83 -15.52 -8.20
CA GLN A 164 -1.92 -15.93 -9.25
C GLN A 164 -1.29 -14.65 -9.83
N ASN A 165 0.04 -14.66 -9.95
CA ASN A 165 0.77 -13.71 -10.79
C ASN A 165 1.46 -14.52 -11.89
N GLU A 166 1.92 -13.85 -12.95
CA GLU A 166 2.54 -14.46 -14.13
C GLU A 166 3.71 -15.38 -13.78
N MET A 167 4.41 -15.10 -12.68
CA MET A 167 5.59 -15.85 -12.25
C MET A 167 5.39 -16.78 -11.05
N ARG A 168 4.44 -16.49 -10.15
CA ARG A 168 4.33 -17.15 -8.82
C ARG A 168 2.90 -17.17 -8.30
N GLU A 169 2.58 -18.14 -7.44
CA GLU A 169 1.37 -18.11 -6.62
C GLU A 169 1.67 -17.38 -5.29
N MET A 170 0.76 -16.49 -4.88
CA MET A 170 0.84 -15.81 -3.59
C MET A 170 0.63 -16.81 -2.44
N PRO A 171 1.61 -17.00 -1.54
CA PRO A 171 1.46 -17.95 -0.46
C PRO A 171 0.36 -17.51 0.53
N LYS A 172 -0.65 -18.37 0.74
CA LYS A 172 -1.79 -18.08 1.63
C LYS A 172 -1.36 -17.63 3.04
N GLN A 173 -0.33 -18.29 3.60
CA GLN A 173 0.19 -17.95 4.92
C GLN A 173 0.85 -16.57 4.93
N SER A 174 1.63 -16.23 3.91
CA SER A 174 2.26 -14.91 3.77
C SER A 174 1.23 -13.80 3.61
N LEU A 175 0.17 -14.03 2.81
CA LEU A 175 -0.95 -13.09 2.70
C LEU A 175 -1.62 -12.84 4.05
N LYS A 176 -1.93 -13.91 4.80
CA LYS A 176 -2.53 -13.79 6.13
C LYS A 176 -1.63 -13.00 7.09
N ASN A 177 -0.33 -13.27 7.07
CA ASN A 177 0.66 -12.55 7.88
C ASN A 177 0.71 -11.07 7.51
N ALA A 178 0.81 -10.76 6.21
CA ALA A 178 0.84 -9.38 5.71
C ALA A 178 -0.42 -8.60 6.09
N ILE A 179 -1.60 -9.21 5.96
CA ILE A 179 -2.88 -8.62 6.41
C ILE A 179 -2.87 -8.31 7.91
N GLY A 180 -2.34 -9.24 8.72
CA GLY A 180 -2.17 -9.05 10.15
C GLY A 180 -1.28 -7.85 10.46
N LEU A 181 -0.09 -7.80 9.84
CA LEU A 181 0.88 -6.74 10.03
C LEU A 181 0.35 -5.36 9.57
N LEU A 182 -0.32 -5.29 8.41
CA LEU A 182 -0.97 -4.05 7.94
C LEU A 182 -2.00 -3.52 8.94
N THR A 183 -2.80 -4.43 9.52
CA THR A 183 -3.81 -4.05 10.52
C THR A 183 -3.15 -3.60 11.82
N GLN A 184 -2.10 -4.28 12.26
CA GLN A 184 -1.34 -3.92 13.45
C GLN A 184 -0.66 -2.56 13.31
N LEU A 185 0.01 -2.32 12.18
CA LEU A 185 0.63 -1.03 11.86
C LEU A 185 -0.40 0.10 11.87
N PHE A 186 -1.58 -0.13 11.27
CA PHE A 186 -2.65 0.87 11.30
C PHE A 186 -3.01 1.25 12.72
N TRP A 187 -3.24 0.27 13.60
CA TRP A 187 -3.60 0.56 14.99
C TRP A 187 -2.47 1.25 15.76
N MET A 188 -1.23 0.81 15.59
CA MET A 188 -0.08 1.45 16.22
C MET A 188 0.03 2.93 15.87
N VAL A 189 -0.17 3.28 14.59
CA VAL A 189 -0.11 4.67 14.12
C VAL A 189 -1.34 5.45 14.59
N TYR A 190 -2.52 4.84 14.51
CA TYR A 190 -3.76 5.48 14.96
C TYR A 190 -3.76 5.78 16.46
N GLU A 191 -3.24 4.88 17.29
CA GLU A 191 -3.04 5.11 18.73
C GLU A 191 -2.05 6.24 19.01
N ARG A 192 -1.00 6.39 18.20
CA ARG A 192 -0.08 7.54 18.31
C ARG A 192 -0.80 8.84 17.96
N TYR A 193 -1.66 8.84 16.94
CA TYR A 193 -2.51 9.99 16.62
C TYR A 193 -3.43 10.35 17.79
N LEU A 194 -4.19 9.37 18.32
CA LEU A 194 -5.11 9.62 19.43
C LEU A 194 -4.40 10.23 20.64
N ARG A 195 -3.22 9.71 21.01
CA ARG A 195 -2.40 10.29 22.08
C ARG A 195 -1.95 11.72 21.80
N LYS A 196 -1.48 12.03 20.59
CA LYS A 196 -1.12 13.41 20.21
C LYS A 196 -2.31 14.35 20.33
N ARG A 197 -3.51 13.89 19.95
CA ARG A 197 -4.75 14.66 20.05
C ARG A 197 -5.20 14.86 21.50
N GLU A 198 -5.07 13.85 22.35
CA GLU A 198 -5.32 13.97 23.79
C GLU A 198 -4.39 15.01 24.42
N MET A 199 -3.09 14.93 24.14
CA MET A 199 -2.11 15.92 24.62
C MET A 199 -2.42 17.34 24.15
N ALA A 200 -2.81 17.54 22.88
CA ALA A 200 -3.17 18.86 22.37
C ALA A 200 -4.37 19.47 23.11
N LYS A 201 -5.39 18.64 23.42
CA LYS A 201 -6.55 19.06 24.23
C LYS A 201 -6.16 19.41 25.67
N GLU A 202 -5.21 18.69 26.26
CA GLU A 202 -4.70 18.99 27.61
C GLU A 202 -3.88 20.29 27.65
N MET A 203 -3.34 20.72 26.51
CA MET A 203 -2.48 21.91 26.38
C MET A 203 -3.20 23.16 25.88
N ASP A 204 -4.52 23.13 25.65
CA ASP A 204 -5.31 24.19 24.99
C ASP A 204 -4.71 24.64 23.64
N TRP A 205 -4.11 23.71 22.90
CA TRP A 205 -3.59 23.96 21.56
C TRP A 205 -4.66 23.53 20.55
N ASP A 206 -5.45 24.52 20.09
CA ASP A 206 -6.42 24.38 18.99
C ASP A 206 -5.74 24.03 17.65
#